data_AF-A0A6L7RYT1-F1
#
_entry.id   AF-A0A6L7RYT1-F1
#
_cell.length_a   1.000
_cell.length_b   1.000
_cell.length_c   1.000
_cell.angle_alpha   90.00
_cell.angle_beta   90.00
_cell.angle_gamma   90.00
#
_symmetry.space_group_name_H-M   'P 1'
#
loop_
_entity.id
_entity.type
_entity.pdbx_description
1 polymer ?
#
loop_
_entity_poly.entity_id
_entity_poly.type
_entity_poly.pdbx_seq_one_letter_code
_entity_poly.pdbx_strand_id
1 'polypeptide(L)'
;MKDDLTQLVDDPGAIVKVVRAFCERYGVAESTFGRLAVNDGKLVPRISSGSRIEPETARRVAEFMARADRGEIRLRGRPRRKKTESSDYRMAELVNQETSIHTPGSFAQHEQRHRYHVFAATTNESWVKADIITSDVGALEPGTDGFRLFFSPMDNGITLVRALRALHALHPDVPVQVVIKGWGLEDLRNTMSRMVDRLAEHPRTAFVMTNLYTREAVHLDKTAEDGPGGLSWHDVAFAGTRAFDYQRQMGGLFKELAPEWYVIPGEDDLPVYARPSVVCFYREDQRDAIRHLIPAKGGSDLAFDYAFLNHPYLHSHTMTFRTEYVLKPVIGCLAPGGQMKVVQSLGDDPAHEIVRTVWPDR
;
A
#
# COMPACT_ATOMS: atom_id res chain seq x y z
N MET A 1 23.44 6.37 -54.05
CA MET A 1 24.63 6.60 -53.20
C MET A 1 24.38 5.94 -51.86
N LYS A 2 25.10 4.86 -51.55
CA LYS A 2 25.15 4.34 -50.17
C LYS A 2 26.17 5.22 -49.47
N ASP A 3 25.70 6.18 -48.68
CA ASP A 3 26.60 6.96 -47.82
C ASP A 3 27.21 6.00 -46.82
N ASP A 4 28.52 5.78 -46.94
CA ASP A 4 29.28 4.93 -46.03
C ASP A 4 29.33 5.66 -44.68
N LEU A 5 28.47 5.25 -43.75
CA LEU A 5 28.32 5.89 -42.43
C LEU A 5 29.65 5.95 -41.65
N THR A 6 30.62 5.11 -42.00
CA THR A 6 32.00 5.13 -41.52
C THR A 6 32.83 6.34 -41.98
N GLN A 7 32.43 7.02 -43.06
CA GLN A 7 33.04 8.28 -43.53
C GLN A 7 32.42 9.52 -42.89
N LEU A 8 31.30 9.36 -42.18
CA LEU A 8 30.55 10.45 -41.54
C LEU A 8 30.82 10.56 -40.03
N VAL A 9 31.79 9.82 -39.51
CA VAL A 9 32.11 9.76 -38.06
C VAL A 9 32.45 11.13 -37.47
N ASP A 10 33.02 12.02 -38.28
CA ASP A 10 33.36 13.40 -37.90
C ASP A 10 32.21 14.40 -38.11
N ASP A 11 31.07 13.98 -38.67
CA ASP A 11 29.85 14.78 -38.83
C ASP A 11 28.64 14.11 -38.15
N PRO A 12 28.48 14.30 -36.84
CA PRO A 12 27.34 13.79 -36.07
C PRO A 12 25.99 14.23 -36.64
N GLY A 13 25.92 15.42 -37.27
CA GLY A 13 24.69 15.96 -37.86
C GLY A 13 24.23 15.15 -39.06
N ALA A 14 25.15 14.76 -39.93
CA ALA A 14 24.86 13.88 -41.07
C ALA A 14 24.38 12.49 -40.62
N ILE A 15 25.01 11.90 -39.61
CA ILE A 15 24.60 10.58 -39.07
C ILE A 15 23.19 10.63 -38.49
N VAL A 16 22.87 11.66 -37.70
CA VAL A 16 21.53 11.83 -37.12
C VAL A 16 20.45 11.93 -38.20
N LYS A 17 20.73 12.66 -39.29
CA LYS A 17 19.80 12.81 -40.41
C LYS A 17 19.51 11.46 -41.07
N VAL A 18 20.54 10.65 -41.31
CA VAL A 18 20.42 9.30 -41.89
C VAL A 18 19.63 8.37 -40.98
N VAL A 19 19.94 8.36 -39.68
CA VAL A 19 19.26 7.51 -38.69
C VAL A 19 17.79 7.91 -38.51
N ARG A 20 17.47 9.20 -38.47
CA ARG A 20 16.09 9.68 -38.36
C ARG A 20 15.26 9.30 -39.59
N ALA A 21 15.80 9.48 -40.79
CA ALA A 21 15.12 9.08 -42.02
C ALA A 21 14.83 7.57 -42.06
N PHE A 22 15.74 6.75 -41.55
CA PHE A 22 15.52 5.31 -41.38
C PHE A 22 14.42 5.01 -40.36
N CYS A 23 14.46 5.65 -39.18
CA CYS A 23 13.46 5.48 -38.13
C CYS A 23 12.05 5.85 -38.60
N GLU A 24 11.91 6.95 -39.36
CA GLU A 24 10.65 7.37 -39.96
C GLU A 24 10.14 6.38 -41.00
N ARG A 25 11.01 5.92 -41.91
CA ARG A 25 10.65 4.94 -42.96
C ARG A 25 10.13 3.63 -42.38
N TYR A 26 10.74 3.14 -41.31
CA TYR A 26 10.41 1.85 -40.69
C TYR A 26 9.44 1.97 -39.51
N GLY A 27 9.00 3.19 -39.15
CA GLY A 27 8.10 3.43 -38.01
C GLY A 27 8.70 3.02 -36.66
N VAL A 28 10.03 3.13 -36.50
CA VAL A 28 10.76 2.73 -35.29
C VAL A 28 11.15 3.97 -34.48
N ALA A 29 11.02 3.90 -33.15
CA ALA A 29 11.51 4.96 -32.28
C ALA A 29 13.05 5.01 -32.25
N GLU A 30 13.64 6.21 -32.19
CA GLU A 30 15.11 6.41 -32.16
C GLU A 30 15.81 5.61 -31.05
N SER A 31 15.18 5.49 -29.88
CA SER A 31 15.69 4.69 -28.76
C SER A 31 15.65 3.19 -29.03
N THR A 32 14.63 2.71 -29.74
CA THR A 32 14.53 1.32 -30.18
C THR A 32 15.57 1.02 -31.26
N PHE A 33 15.80 1.95 -32.18
CA PHE A 33 16.85 1.83 -33.19
C PHE A 33 18.23 1.65 -32.55
N GLY A 34 18.61 2.55 -31.63
CA GLY A 34 19.92 2.47 -30.96
C GLY A 34 20.09 1.17 -30.17
N ARG A 35 19.02 0.70 -29.50
CA ARG A 35 19.03 -0.59 -28.78
C ARG A 35 19.20 -1.79 -29.72
N LEU A 36 18.57 -1.78 -30.89
CA LEU A 36 18.65 -2.90 -31.83
C LEU A 36 19.94 -2.91 -32.65
N ALA A 37 20.46 -1.73 -33.01
CA ALA A 37 21.64 -1.62 -33.85
C ALA A 37 22.95 -1.89 -33.07
N VAL A 38 23.05 -1.36 -31.84
CA VAL A 38 24.32 -1.37 -31.08
C VAL A 38 24.11 -1.59 -29.57
N ASN A 39 22.92 -1.99 -29.13
CA ASN A 39 22.56 -2.15 -27.72
C ASN A 39 22.67 -0.86 -26.88
N ASP A 40 22.48 0.31 -27.51
CA ASP A 40 22.51 1.61 -26.83
C ASP A 40 21.28 2.47 -27.21
N GLY A 41 20.29 2.50 -26.33
CA GLY A 41 19.07 3.29 -26.53
C GLY A 41 19.26 4.81 -26.41
N LYS A 42 20.44 5.28 -25.94
CA LYS A 42 20.80 6.71 -25.85
C LYS A 42 21.70 7.15 -27.01
N LEU A 43 22.01 6.27 -27.96
CA LEU A 43 22.87 6.57 -29.10
C LEU A 43 22.38 7.81 -29.87
N VAL A 44 21.16 7.80 -30.38
CA VAL A 44 20.64 8.88 -31.25
C VAL A 44 20.53 10.23 -30.52
N PRO A 45 20.05 10.31 -29.26
CA PRO A 45 20.14 11.53 -28.46
C PRO A 45 21.57 12.06 -28.30
N ARG A 46 22.54 11.17 -28.05
CA ARG A 46 23.95 11.51 -27.83
C ARG A 46 24.59 12.10 -29.10
N ILE A 47 24.34 11.49 -30.26
CA ILE A 47 24.80 12.01 -31.55
C ILE A 47 24.09 13.34 -31.88
N SER A 48 22.80 13.45 -31.54
CA SER A 48 22.03 14.70 -31.72
C SER A 48 22.56 15.85 -30.85
N SER A 49 23.14 15.57 -29.69
CA SER A 49 23.85 16.55 -28.85
C SER A 49 25.29 16.82 -29.32
N GLY A 50 25.70 16.30 -30.47
CA GLY A 50 27.02 16.56 -31.07
C GLY A 50 28.14 15.61 -30.63
N SER A 51 27.83 14.53 -29.91
CA SER A 51 28.86 13.55 -29.56
C SER A 51 29.30 12.74 -30.79
N ARG A 52 30.61 12.55 -30.92
CA ARG A 52 31.19 11.65 -31.91
C ARG A 52 30.89 10.19 -31.55
N ILE A 53 30.82 9.34 -32.56
CA ILE A 53 30.72 7.89 -32.38
C ILE A 53 32.03 7.24 -32.78
N GLU A 54 32.33 6.06 -32.23
CA GLU A 54 33.50 5.32 -32.69
C GLU A 54 33.23 4.73 -34.09
N PRO A 55 34.25 4.60 -34.96
CA PRO A 55 34.10 4.00 -36.28
C PRO A 55 33.47 2.59 -36.27
N GLU A 56 33.75 1.81 -35.23
CA GLU A 56 33.13 0.49 -35.04
C GLU A 56 31.62 0.59 -34.80
N THR A 57 31.18 1.57 -34.01
CA THR A 57 29.76 1.85 -33.75
C THR A 57 29.06 2.30 -35.03
N ALA A 58 29.70 3.17 -35.83
CA ALA A 58 29.19 3.58 -37.13
C ALA A 58 29.00 2.39 -38.08
N ARG A 59 29.96 1.45 -38.09
CA ARG A 59 29.88 0.23 -38.91
C ARG A 59 28.71 -0.67 -38.51
N ARG A 60 28.51 -0.91 -37.21
CA ARG A 60 27.40 -1.71 -36.69
C ARG A 60 26.04 -1.08 -37.02
N VAL A 61 25.93 0.25 -36.94
CA VAL A 61 24.74 0.99 -37.36
C VAL A 61 24.46 0.81 -38.85
N ALA A 62 25.48 0.96 -39.70
CA ALA A 62 25.36 0.78 -41.15
C ALA A 62 24.95 -0.65 -41.53
N GLU A 63 25.56 -1.64 -40.89
CA GLU A 63 25.26 -3.05 -41.11
C GLU A 63 23.82 -3.39 -40.70
N PHE A 64 23.36 -2.87 -39.55
CA PHE A 64 21.99 -3.05 -39.10
C PHE A 64 20.97 -2.47 -40.09
N MET A 65 21.19 -1.24 -40.57
CA MET A 65 20.33 -0.60 -41.57
C MET A 65 20.29 -1.40 -42.87
N ALA A 66 21.45 -1.89 -43.33
CA ALA A 66 21.54 -2.70 -44.54
C ALA A 66 20.84 -4.06 -44.41
N ARG A 67 20.90 -4.70 -43.24
CA ARG A 67 20.18 -5.96 -42.95
C ARG A 67 18.67 -5.76 -42.93
N ALA A 68 18.20 -4.64 -42.37
CA ALA A 68 16.79 -4.27 -42.41
C ALA A 68 16.30 -4.01 -43.84
N ASP A 69 17.08 -3.29 -44.66
CA ASP A 69 16.76 -3.02 -46.07
C ASP A 69 16.74 -4.30 -46.93
N ARG A 70 17.52 -5.32 -46.58
CA ARG A 70 17.48 -6.65 -47.22
C ARG A 70 16.33 -7.53 -46.74
N GLY A 71 15.51 -7.05 -45.80
CA GLY A 71 14.39 -7.81 -45.23
C GLY A 71 14.80 -8.93 -44.28
N GLU A 72 16.07 -8.99 -43.87
CA GLU A 72 16.60 -10.02 -42.94
C GLU A 72 16.15 -9.78 -41.50
N ILE A 73 15.70 -8.56 -41.18
CA ILE A 73 15.25 -8.16 -39.84
C ILE A 73 13.84 -7.58 -39.94
N ARG A 74 12.88 -8.19 -39.22
CA ARG A 74 11.53 -7.62 -39.07
C ARG A 74 11.51 -6.56 -37.98
N LEU A 75 11.44 -5.30 -38.39
CA LEU A 75 11.26 -4.17 -37.48
C LEU A 75 9.76 -3.96 -37.21
N ARG A 76 9.26 -4.41 -36.06
CA ARG A 76 7.91 -4.05 -35.58
C ARG A 76 7.98 -2.74 -34.80
N GLY A 77 7.52 -1.65 -35.40
CA GLY A 77 7.34 -0.37 -34.72
C GLY A 77 6.29 -0.45 -33.62
N ARG A 78 6.64 -0.08 -32.38
CA ARG A 78 5.65 0.29 -31.37
C ARG A 78 5.26 1.75 -31.66
N PRO A 79 3.97 2.09 -31.81
CA PRO A 79 3.56 3.45 -32.13
C PRO A 79 4.16 4.45 -31.11
N ARG A 80 4.57 5.61 -31.64
CA ARG A 80 5.22 6.72 -30.92
C ARG A 80 4.37 7.10 -29.70
N ARG A 81 4.81 6.72 -28.50
CA ARG A 81 4.11 6.99 -27.23
C ARG A 81 4.03 8.51 -27.07
N LYS A 82 2.81 9.09 -27.05
CA LYS A 82 2.61 10.51 -26.74
C LYS A 82 3.26 10.79 -25.39
N LYS A 83 4.04 11.87 -25.32
CA LYS A 83 4.75 12.31 -24.13
C LYS A 83 3.73 12.94 -23.18
N THR A 84 2.97 12.11 -22.49
CA THR A 84 2.11 12.51 -21.37
C THR A 84 2.61 11.74 -20.15
N GLU A 85 3.01 12.50 -19.12
CA GLU A 85 3.25 12.07 -17.73
C GLU A 85 4.04 10.76 -17.54
N SER A 86 5.38 10.81 -17.53
CA SER A 86 6.17 9.62 -17.15
C SER A 86 7.56 9.90 -16.56
N SER A 87 7.79 11.09 -16.00
CA SER A 87 8.98 11.29 -15.16
C SER A 87 8.77 10.65 -13.79
N ASP A 88 7.63 10.95 -13.17
CA ASP A 88 7.33 10.53 -11.79
C ASP A 88 7.06 9.02 -11.69
N TYR A 89 6.40 8.44 -12.70
CA TYR A 89 6.21 7.00 -12.82
C TYR A 89 7.52 6.22 -13.04
N ARG A 90 8.52 6.81 -13.70
CA ARG A 90 9.82 6.15 -13.92
C ARG A 90 10.69 6.14 -12.67
N MET A 91 10.56 7.11 -11.78
CA MET A 91 11.19 7.05 -10.46
C MET A 91 10.56 6.01 -9.56
N ALA A 92 9.23 5.89 -9.57
CA ALA A 92 8.56 4.78 -8.91
C ALA A 92 9.02 3.40 -9.47
N GLU A 93 9.24 3.29 -10.78
CA GLU A 93 9.71 2.06 -11.44
C GLU A 93 11.19 1.74 -11.15
N LEU A 94 12.07 2.75 -11.03
CA LEU A 94 13.50 2.57 -10.76
C LEU A 94 13.82 2.32 -9.28
N VAL A 95 13.07 2.91 -8.34
CA VAL A 95 13.15 2.57 -6.91
C VAL A 95 12.77 1.11 -6.67
N ASN A 96 11.89 0.55 -7.51
CA ASN A 96 11.49 -0.86 -7.49
C ASN A 96 12.57 -1.84 -8.00
N GLN A 97 13.69 -1.36 -8.54
CA GLN A 97 14.74 -2.22 -9.12
C GLN A 97 15.94 -2.49 -8.21
N GLU A 98 16.14 -1.75 -7.12
CA GLU A 98 17.39 -1.84 -6.34
C GLU A 98 17.33 -2.66 -5.03
N THR A 99 16.18 -3.18 -4.58
CA THR A 99 16.12 -3.92 -3.29
C THR A 99 15.22 -5.17 -3.21
N SER A 100 14.88 -5.79 -4.34
CA SER A 100 14.15 -7.07 -4.29
C SER A 100 14.38 -7.91 -5.53
N ILE A 101 14.70 -9.18 -5.32
CA ILE A 101 14.54 -10.23 -6.30
C ILE A 101 13.10 -10.12 -6.81
N HIS A 102 12.92 -9.84 -8.10
CA HIS A 102 11.59 -9.65 -8.70
C HIS A 102 10.67 -10.83 -8.39
N THR A 103 9.59 -10.56 -7.67
CA THR A 103 8.42 -11.44 -7.69
C THR A 103 7.18 -10.59 -7.96
N PRO A 104 6.56 -10.70 -9.15
CA PRO A 104 5.38 -9.91 -9.50
C PRO A 104 4.16 -10.25 -8.62
N GLY A 105 3.25 -9.28 -8.47
CA GLY A 105 1.92 -9.49 -7.89
C GLY A 105 1.89 -9.51 -6.36
N SER A 106 0.94 -10.26 -5.80
CA SER A 106 0.69 -10.35 -4.36
C SER A 106 1.92 -10.70 -3.53
N PHE A 107 2.89 -11.42 -4.09
CA PHE A 107 4.13 -11.80 -3.40
C PHE A 107 4.97 -10.59 -2.99
N ALA A 108 5.17 -9.59 -3.86
CA ALA A 108 5.94 -8.39 -3.50
C ALA A 108 5.30 -7.61 -2.34
N GLN A 109 3.97 -7.56 -2.30
CA GLN A 109 3.23 -6.89 -1.23
C GLN A 109 3.36 -7.66 0.10
N HIS A 110 3.23 -8.99 0.05
CA HIS A 110 3.44 -9.86 1.22
C HIS A 110 4.89 -9.76 1.72
N GLU A 111 5.87 -9.73 0.83
CA GLU A 111 7.29 -9.60 1.18
C GLU A 111 7.59 -8.26 1.87
N GLN A 112 7.06 -7.15 1.33
CA GLN A 112 7.21 -5.83 1.96
C GLN A 112 6.55 -5.77 3.34
N ARG A 113 5.38 -6.40 3.52
CA ARG A 113 4.72 -6.49 4.83
C ARG A 113 5.48 -7.33 5.84
N HIS A 114 6.03 -8.47 5.44
CA HIS A 114 6.88 -9.27 6.32
C HIS A 114 8.10 -8.46 6.80
N ARG A 115 8.77 -7.71 5.89
CA ARG A 115 9.88 -6.83 6.27
C ARG A 115 9.43 -5.77 7.27
N TYR A 116 8.26 -5.17 7.06
CA TYR A 116 7.68 -4.21 8.02
C TYR A 116 7.41 -4.85 9.38
N HIS A 117 6.82 -6.04 9.43
CA HIS A 117 6.56 -6.74 10.69
C HIS A 117 7.86 -7.04 11.46
N VAL A 118 8.93 -7.44 10.76
CA VAL A 118 10.26 -7.64 11.38
C VAL A 118 10.79 -6.32 11.94
N PHE A 119 10.71 -5.22 11.19
CA PHE A 119 11.11 -3.90 11.66
C PHE A 119 10.29 -3.44 12.88
N ALA A 120 8.97 -3.53 12.82
CA ALA A 120 8.08 -3.14 13.90
C ALA A 120 8.30 -3.98 15.18
N ALA A 121 8.67 -5.26 15.03
CA ALA A 121 8.99 -6.14 16.14
C ALA A 121 10.39 -5.91 16.73
N THR A 122 11.32 -5.34 15.97
CA THR A 122 12.72 -5.13 16.38
C THR A 122 13.03 -3.71 16.84
N THR A 123 12.11 -2.77 16.63
CA THR A 123 12.20 -1.39 17.10
C THR A 123 11.21 -1.10 18.23
N ASN A 124 11.32 0.09 18.83
CA ASN A 124 10.38 0.57 19.85
C ASN A 124 9.26 1.46 19.28
N GLU A 125 9.10 1.55 17.95
CA GLU A 125 8.14 2.45 17.32
C GLU A 125 6.70 2.19 17.80
N SER A 126 6.27 0.91 17.85
CA SER A 126 4.94 0.54 18.36
C SER A 126 4.75 0.89 19.83
N TRP A 127 5.82 0.98 20.61
CA TRP A 127 5.75 1.31 22.04
C TRP A 127 5.57 2.82 22.21
N VAL A 128 6.37 3.61 21.49
CA VAL A 128 6.23 5.07 21.47
C VAL A 128 4.82 5.47 21.00
N LYS A 129 4.31 4.84 19.94
CA LYS A 129 2.93 5.05 19.47
C LYS A 129 1.91 4.72 20.56
N ALA A 130 2.09 3.60 21.27
CA ALA A 130 1.18 3.19 22.33
C ALA A 130 1.23 4.12 23.55
N ASP A 131 2.40 4.65 23.91
CA ASP A 131 2.55 5.60 25.03
C ASP A 131 1.86 6.93 24.71
N ILE A 132 1.98 7.40 23.45
CA ILE A 132 1.23 8.59 22.97
C ILE A 132 -0.27 8.33 23.07
N ILE A 133 -0.75 7.20 22.54
CA ILE A 133 -2.18 6.85 22.61
C ILE A 133 -2.63 6.76 24.06
N THR A 134 -1.84 6.13 24.94
CA THR A 134 -2.11 6.00 26.37
C THR A 134 -2.31 7.36 27.04
N SER A 135 -1.43 8.32 26.74
CA SER A 135 -1.55 9.68 27.25
C SER A 135 -2.82 10.37 26.76
N ASP A 136 -3.20 10.16 25.49
CA ASP A 136 -4.42 10.76 24.95
C ASP A 136 -5.67 10.13 25.57
N VAL A 137 -5.75 8.78 25.61
CA VAL A 137 -6.94 8.08 26.13
C VAL A 137 -7.13 8.30 27.62
N GLY A 138 -6.06 8.51 28.39
CA GLY A 138 -6.17 8.86 29.81
C GLY A 138 -6.74 10.25 30.08
N ALA A 139 -6.86 11.10 29.06
CA ALA A 139 -7.54 12.40 29.13
C ALA A 139 -8.96 12.36 28.56
N LEU A 140 -9.41 11.21 28.03
CA LEU A 140 -10.77 11.05 27.52
C LEU A 140 -11.71 10.60 28.62
N GLU A 141 -12.92 11.16 28.62
CA GLU A 141 -14.03 10.66 29.41
C GLU A 141 -14.86 9.70 28.56
N PRO A 142 -15.30 8.55 29.10
CA PRO A 142 -16.14 7.64 28.36
C PRO A 142 -17.50 8.27 28.05
N GLY A 143 -18.01 8.02 26.83
CA GLY A 143 -19.39 8.32 26.49
C GLY A 143 -20.38 7.48 27.30
N THR A 144 -21.68 7.76 27.14
CA THR A 144 -22.77 7.04 27.84
C THR A 144 -22.75 5.54 27.58
N ASP A 145 -22.28 5.14 26.40
CA ASP A 145 -22.25 3.77 25.90
C ASP A 145 -20.91 3.07 26.14
N GLY A 146 -19.92 3.77 26.71
CA GLY A 146 -18.53 3.36 26.79
C GLY A 146 -17.66 4.06 25.74
N PHE A 147 -16.52 3.45 25.39
CA PHE A 147 -15.59 3.99 24.40
C PHE A 147 -15.81 3.36 23.01
N ARG A 148 -15.75 4.17 21.95
CA ARG A 148 -15.62 3.71 20.57
C ARG A 148 -14.31 4.21 19.98
N LEU A 149 -13.45 3.27 19.57
CA LEU A 149 -12.13 3.56 19.02
C LEU A 149 -12.06 3.15 17.55
N PHE A 150 -11.39 3.95 16.73
CA PHE A 150 -11.03 3.60 15.35
C PHE A 150 -9.51 3.46 15.20
N PHE A 151 -9.03 2.32 14.71
CA PHE A 151 -7.61 2.03 14.58
C PHE A 151 -7.26 1.61 13.15
N SER A 152 -6.36 2.36 12.51
CA SER A 152 -5.95 2.11 11.12
C SER A 152 -4.48 2.49 10.90
N PRO A 153 -3.62 1.59 10.41
CA PRO A 153 -3.90 0.21 10.01
C PRO A 153 -3.92 -0.76 11.20
N MET A 154 -4.53 -1.93 10.98
CA MET A 154 -4.54 -3.08 11.89
C MET A 154 -3.13 -3.52 12.31
N ASP A 155 -2.21 -3.59 11.33
CA ASP A 155 -0.82 -4.01 11.54
C ASP A 155 -0.74 -5.38 12.26
N ASN A 156 0.32 -5.61 13.05
CA ASN A 156 0.52 -6.79 13.88
C ASN A 156 -0.17 -6.73 15.26
N GLY A 157 -0.91 -5.65 15.54
CA GLY A 157 -1.65 -5.46 16.79
C GLY A 157 -0.82 -5.09 18.03
N ILE A 158 0.50 -4.89 17.92
CA ILE A 158 1.38 -4.58 19.08
C ILE A 158 1.05 -3.21 19.69
N THR A 159 0.88 -2.18 18.85
CA THR A 159 0.51 -0.83 19.32
C THR A 159 -0.85 -0.86 20.00
N LEU A 160 -1.84 -1.48 19.34
CA LEU A 160 -3.22 -1.53 19.83
C LEU A 160 -3.34 -2.30 21.15
N VAL A 161 -2.71 -3.48 21.28
CA VAL A 161 -2.81 -4.26 22.53
C VAL A 161 -2.20 -3.52 23.73
N ARG A 162 -1.16 -2.71 23.52
CA ARG A 162 -0.57 -1.86 24.55
C ARG A 162 -1.48 -0.70 24.93
N ALA A 163 -2.04 0.01 23.94
CA ALA A 163 -3.01 1.07 24.18
C ALA A 163 -4.25 0.55 24.94
N LEU A 164 -4.75 -0.63 24.58
CA LEU A 164 -5.90 -1.24 25.27
C LEU A 164 -5.57 -1.65 26.71
N ARG A 165 -4.36 -2.15 26.99
CA ARG A 165 -3.93 -2.41 28.37
C ARG A 165 -4.01 -1.15 29.23
N ALA A 166 -3.55 -0.03 28.71
CA ALA A 166 -3.61 1.24 29.41
C ALA A 166 -5.07 1.72 29.59
N LEU A 167 -5.84 1.76 28.50
CA LEU A 167 -7.26 2.16 28.54
C LEU A 167 -8.02 1.36 29.59
N HIS A 168 -7.86 0.04 29.57
CA HIS A 168 -8.61 -0.80 30.46
C HIS A 168 -8.08 -0.83 31.90
N ALA A 169 -6.80 -0.51 32.13
CA ALA A 169 -6.29 -0.26 33.47
C ALA A 169 -6.91 1.01 34.09
N LEU A 170 -7.15 2.04 33.26
CA LEU A 170 -7.79 3.29 33.66
C LEU A 170 -9.31 3.16 33.79
N HIS A 171 -9.93 2.33 32.94
CA HIS A 171 -11.38 2.17 32.84
C HIS A 171 -11.78 0.67 32.81
N PRO A 172 -11.63 -0.07 33.91
CA PRO A 172 -11.74 -1.54 33.92
C PRO A 172 -13.13 -2.09 33.58
N ASP A 173 -14.20 -1.36 33.95
CA ASP A 173 -15.59 -1.80 33.80
C ASP A 173 -16.33 -1.15 32.62
N VAL A 174 -15.67 -0.22 31.93
CA VAL A 174 -16.26 0.55 30.83
C VAL A 174 -16.28 -0.31 29.58
N PRO A 175 -17.45 -0.46 28.90
CA PRO A 175 -17.52 -1.16 27.64
C PRO A 175 -16.69 -0.47 26.55
N VAL A 176 -16.07 -1.26 25.66
CA VAL A 176 -15.22 -0.73 24.57
C VAL A 176 -15.59 -1.37 23.24
N GLN A 177 -15.83 -0.56 22.21
CA GLN A 177 -15.84 -0.98 20.83
C GLN A 177 -14.54 -0.54 20.15
N VAL A 178 -13.91 -1.42 19.39
CA VAL A 178 -12.73 -1.08 18.59
C VAL A 178 -12.94 -1.52 17.15
N VAL A 179 -13.02 -0.56 16.24
CA VAL A 179 -13.00 -0.80 14.79
C VAL A 179 -11.55 -0.77 14.30
N ILE A 180 -11.10 -1.88 13.71
CA ILE A 180 -9.72 -2.13 13.32
C ILE A 180 -9.68 -2.38 11.82
N LYS A 181 -9.12 -1.42 11.08
CA LYS A 181 -9.06 -1.48 9.61
C LYS A 181 -7.73 -2.03 9.13
N GLY A 182 -7.72 -3.11 8.36
CA GLY A 182 -6.51 -3.76 7.83
C GLY A 182 -6.80 -4.54 6.56
N TRP A 183 -5.78 -4.88 5.77
CA TRP A 183 -6.03 -5.47 4.44
C TRP A 183 -5.73 -6.96 4.34
N GLY A 184 -4.76 -7.45 5.11
CA GLY A 184 -4.18 -8.77 4.89
C GLY A 184 -4.63 -9.80 5.90
N LEU A 185 -4.75 -11.04 5.45
CA LEU A 185 -4.99 -12.21 6.30
C LEU A 185 -3.93 -12.39 7.40
N GLU A 186 -2.68 -11.99 7.15
CA GLU A 186 -1.62 -12.03 8.14
C GLU A 186 -1.84 -11.03 9.28
N ASP A 187 -2.08 -9.75 8.94
CA ASP A 187 -2.44 -8.70 9.91
C ASP A 187 -3.66 -9.12 10.74
N LEU A 188 -4.67 -9.69 10.08
CA LEU A 188 -5.86 -10.24 10.71
C LEU A 188 -5.50 -11.32 11.74
N ARG A 189 -4.71 -12.32 11.33
CA ARG A 189 -4.28 -13.40 12.25
C ARG A 189 -3.47 -12.87 13.42
N ASN A 190 -2.50 -12.00 13.16
CA ASN A 190 -1.62 -11.43 14.18
C ASN A 190 -2.39 -10.58 15.18
N THR A 191 -3.26 -9.69 14.70
CA THR A 191 -4.01 -8.78 15.56
C THR A 191 -5.10 -9.51 16.31
N MET A 192 -5.89 -10.35 15.63
CA MET A 192 -6.98 -11.09 16.28
C MET A 192 -6.46 -11.98 17.41
N SER A 193 -5.30 -12.63 17.22
CA SER A 193 -4.71 -13.49 18.25
C SER A 193 -4.33 -12.73 19.52
N ARG A 194 -4.01 -11.42 19.40
CA ARG A 194 -3.74 -10.55 20.55
C ARG A 194 -5.03 -9.97 21.16
N MET A 195 -6.05 -9.72 20.34
CA MET A 195 -7.32 -9.15 20.80
C MET A 195 -8.13 -10.15 21.61
N VAL A 196 -8.07 -11.45 21.29
CA VAL A 196 -8.76 -12.47 22.10
C VAL A 196 -8.20 -12.59 23.52
N ASP A 197 -6.89 -12.34 23.70
CA ASP A 197 -6.32 -12.23 25.05
C ASP A 197 -6.92 -11.06 25.83
N ARG A 198 -7.30 -9.97 25.13
CA ARG A 198 -7.97 -8.83 25.75
C ARG A 198 -9.40 -9.15 26.16
N LEU A 199 -10.12 -10.00 25.44
CA LEU A 199 -11.48 -10.44 25.84
C LEU A 199 -11.50 -11.20 27.17
N ALA A 200 -10.41 -11.92 27.49
CA ALA A 200 -10.28 -12.58 28.77
C ALA A 200 -10.07 -11.57 29.92
N GLU A 201 -9.31 -10.50 29.67
CA GLU A 201 -8.99 -9.45 30.64
C GLU A 201 -10.13 -8.43 30.79
N HIS A 202 -10.80 -8.09 29.68
CA HIS A 202 -11.86 -7.11 29.58
C HIS A 202 -13.04 -7.70 28.81
N PRO A 203 -14.03 -8.24 29.54
CA PRO A 203 -15.12 -9.00 28.92
C PRO A 203 -16.04 -8.14 28.06
N ARG A 204 -16.24 -6.87 28.45
CA ARG A 204 -17.16 -5.93 27.82
C ARG A 204 -16.54 -5.23 26.60
N THR A 205 -15.90 -6.00 25.73
CA THR A 205 -15.25 -5.46 24.53
C THR A 205 -15.83 -6.10 23.27
N ALA A 206 -16.19 -5.26 22.30
CA ALA A 206 -16.55 -5.66 20.95
C ALA A 206 -15.45 -5.23 19.97
N PHE A 207 -14.80 -6.19 19.33
CA PHE A 207 -13.83 -5.92 18.27
C PHE A 207 -14.51 -6.04 16.92
N VAL A 208 -14.17 -5.13 16.00
CA VAL A 208 -14.67 -5.15 14.64
C VAL A 208 -13.48 -5.04 13.70
N MET A 209 -13.18 -6.09 12.95
CA MET A 209 -12.10 -6.10 11.96
C MET A 209 -12.68 -5.95 10.57
N THR A 210 -12.10 -5.06 9.76
CA THR A 210 -12.57 -4.85 8.39
C THR A 210 -11.45 -4.58 7.40
N ASN A 211 -11.64 -5.08 6.17
CA ASN A 211 -10.76 -4.83 5.02
C ASN A 211 -11.28 -3.77 4.05
N LEU A 212 -12.34 -3.06 4.43
CA LEU A 212 -12.91 -1.95 3.69
C LEU A 212 -11.90 -0.79 3.53
N TYR A 213 -12.15 0.08 2.53
CA TYR A 213 -11.41 1.35 2.43
C TYR A 213 -11.62 2.17 3.70
N THR A 214 -10.69 3.07 4.05
CA THR A 214 -10.82 3.86 5.29
C THR A 214 -12.15 4.63 5.36
N ARG A 215 -12.58 5.24 4.24
CA ARG A 215 -13.87 5.94 4.10
C ARG A 215 -15.11 5.05 4.26
N GLU A 216 -14.96 3.74 4.05
CA GLU A 216 -16.02 2.74 4.17
C GLU A 216 -16.01 2.11 5.57
N ALA A 217 -14.82 1.87 6.11
CA ALA A 217 -14.60 1.24 7.41
C ALA A 217 -15.18 2.04 8.57
N VAL A 218 -15.20 3.38 8.48
CA VAL A 218 -15.80 4.25 9.50
C VAL A 218 -17.33 4.11 9.59
N HIS A 219 -17.97 3.54 8.56
CA HIS A 219 -19.42 3.26 8.52
C HIS A 219 -19.73 1.76 8.51
N LEU A 220 -18.70 0.92 8.39
CA LEU A 220 -18.81 -0.53 8.17
C LEU A 220 -19.67 -0.90 6.96
N ASP A 221 -19.61 -0.08 5.90
CA ASP A 221 -20.41 -0.28 4.71
C ASP A 221 -19.60 -0.08 3.42
N LYS A 222 -19.84 -0.94 2.43
CA LYS A 222 -19.17 -0.88 1.13
C LYS A 222 -19.94 0.07 0.23
N THR A 223 -19.36 1.23 -0.04
CA THR A 223 -19.99 2.28 -0.86
C THR A 223 -19.30 2.47 -2.21
N ALA A 224 -18.07 2.00 -2.35
CA ALA A 224 -17.31 2.16 -3.57
C ALA A 224 -17.87 1.26 -4.69
N GLU A 225 -17.94 1.78 -5.92
CA GLU A 225 -18.41 1.02 -7.09
C GLU A 225 -17.32 0.08 -7.63
N ASP A 226 -16.05 0.37 -7.33
CA ASP A 226 -14.90 -0.43 -7.71
C ASP A 226 -14.71 -1.68 -6.83
N GLY A 227 -13.99 -2.65 -7.39
CA GLY A 227 -13.66 -3.90 -6.72
C GLY A 227 -14.83 -4.90 -6.63
N PRO A 228 -14.63 -6.03 -5.93
CA PRO A 228 -15.63 -7.08 -5.82
C PRO A 228 -16.86 -6.61 -5.03
N GLY A 229 -18.05 -6.88 -5.56
CA GLY A 229 -19.33 -6.55 -4.93
C GLY A 229 -19.68 -7.47 -3.74
N GLY A 230 -20.63 -7.00 -2.92
CA GLY A 230 -21.15 -7.75 -1.76
C GLY A 230 -20.28 -7.61 -0.51
N LEU A 231 -20.93 -7.38 0.63
CA LEU A 231 -20.29 -7.28 1.95
C LEU A 231 -20.51 -8.57 2.75
N SER A 232 -19.41 -9.30 2.99
CA SER A 232 -19.39 -10.40 3.97
C SER A 232 -19.46 -9.83 5.38
N TRP A 233 -20.36 -10.38 6.19
CA TRP A 233 -20.55 -9.96 7.57
C TRP A 233 -20.52 -11.17 8.49
N HIS A 234 -19.58 -11.17 9.43
CA HIS A 234 -19.38 -12.25 10.38
C HIS A 234 -19.63 -11.71 11.79
N ASP A 235 -20.60 -12.28 12.48
CA ASP A 235 -20.91 -12.00 13.88
C ASP A 235 -20.48 -13.20 14.75
N VAL A 236 -19.34 -13.07 15.43
CA VAL A 236 -18.66 -14.18 16.12
C VAL A 236 -18.68 -13.97 17.63
N ALA A 237 -19.61 -14.63 18.29
CA ALA A 237 -19.60 -14.74 19.74
C ALA A 237 -18.74 -15.91 20.19
N PHE A 238 -17.61 -15.62 20.82
CA PHE A 238 -16.72 -16.64 21.36
C PHE A 238 -17.25 -17.18 22.69
N ALA A 239 -17.41 -18.51 22.77
CA ALA A 239 -17.78 -19.20 23.98
C ALA A 239 -16.56 -19.38 24.92
N GLY A 240 -16.80 -19.38 26.24
CA GLY A 240 -15.77 -19.56 27.26
C GLY A 240 -15.27 -18.24 27.85
N THR A 241 -14.34 -18.33 28.79
CA THR A 241 -13.87 -17.18 29.61
C THR A 241 -12.36 -17.01 29.62
N ARG A 242 -11.62 -17.86 28.89
CA ARG A 242 -10.15 -17.89 28.88
C ARG A 242 -9.65 -17.71 27.45
N ALA A 243 -8.49 -17.06 27.32
CA ALA A 243 -7.81 -16.89 26.03
C ALA A 243 -7.65 -18.20 25.24
N PHE A 244 -7.36 -19.31 25.92
CA PHE A 244 -7.25 -20.62 25.29
C PHE A 244 -8.56 -21.12 24.65
N ASP A 245 -9.71 -20.83 25.25
CA ASP A 245 -11.02 -21.22 24.70
C ASP A 245 -11.27 -20.50 23.38
N TYR A 246 -10.90 -19.22 23.31
CA TYR A 246 -11.03 -18.37 22.12
C TYR A 246 -10.05 -18.80 21.02
N GLN A 247 -8.79 -19.06 21.38
CA GLN A 247 -7.77 -19.54 20.45
C GLN A 247 -8.22 -20.81 19.70
N ARG A 248 -8.88 -21.75 20.39
CA ARG A 248 -9.39 -22.98 19.76
C ARG A 248 -10.46 -22.70 18.71
N GLN A 249 -11.30 -21.70 18.92
CA GLN A 249 -12.37 -21.31 17.99
C GLN A 249 -11.83 -20.55 16.78
N MET A 250 -10.77 -19.75 16.97
CA MET A 250 -10.15 -18.96 15.89
C MET A 250 -9.59 -19.79 14.73
N GLY A 251 -9.11 -21.02 14.98
CA GLY A 251 -8.55 -21.87 13.93
C GLY A 251 -9.56 -22.19 12.82
N GLY A 252 -10.82 -22.45 13.18
CA GLY A 252 -11.92 -22.64 12.22
C GLY A 252 -12.26 -21.34 11.50
N LEU A 253 -12.40 -20.25 12.26
CA LEU A 253 -12.71 -18.93 11.73
C LEU A 253 -11.70 -18.44 10.69
N PHE A 254 -10.40 -18.61 10.93
CA PHE A 254 -9.38 -18.19 9.94
C PHE A 254 -9.45 -18.96 8.63
N LYS A 255 -9.94 -20.19 8.63
CA LYS A 255 -10.16 -20.96 7.40
C LYS A 255 -11.32 -20.37 6.60
N GLU A 256 -12.35 -19.90 7.28
CA GLU A 256 -13.54 -19.25 6.68
C GLU A 256 -13.23 -17.84 6.17
N LEU A 257 -12.43 -17.06 6.92
CA LEU A 257 -12.06 -15.68 6.57
C LEU A 257 -10.99 -15.60 5.49
N ALA A 258 -10.14 -16.62 5.35
CA ALA A 258 -9.00 -16.58 4.43
C ALA A 258 -9.35 -16.12 3.00
N PRO A 259 -10.40 -16.64 2.32
CA PRO A 259 -10.77 -16.23 0.96
C PRO A 259 -11.12 -14.74 0.82
N GLU A 260 -11.55 -14.07 1.90
CA GLU A 260 -11.99 -12.68 1.87
C GLU A 260 -10.83 -11.70 2.12
N TRP A 261 -9.80 -12.16 2.83
CA TRP A 261 -8.70 -11.35 3.34
C TRP A 261 -7.37 -11.54 2.58
N TYR A 262 -7.41 -12.20 1.42
CA TYR A 262 -6.29 -12.13 0.47
C TYR A 262 -6.25 -10.75 -0.20
N VAL A 263 -5.05 -10.29 -0.52
CA VAL A 263 -4.86 -9.06 -1.28
C VAL A 263 -4.74 -9.41 -2.75
N ILE A 264 -5.53 -8.75 -3.59
CA ILE A 264 -5.50 -8.91 -5.04
C ILE A 264 -5.05 -7.59 -5.70
N PRO A 265 -4.28 -7.64 -6.79
CA PRO A 265 -3.96 -6.45 -7.56
C PRO A 265 -5.21 -5.96 -8.29
N GLY A 266 -5.49 -4.65 -8.18
CA GLY A 266 -6.51 -3.95 -8.96
C GLY A 266 -6.02 -3.58 -10.35
N GLU A 267 -6.85 -2.85 -11.11
CA GLU A 267 -6.55 -2.47 -12.51
C GLU A 267 -5.28 -1.62 -12.63
N ASP A 268 -5.01 -0.77 -11.63
CA ASP A 268 -3.82 0.08 -11.56
C ASP A 268 -2.63 -0.57 -10.82
N ASP A 269 -2.65 -1.90 -10.62
CA ASP A 269 -1.70 -2.67 -9.78
C ASP A 269 -1.70 -2.26 -8.29
N LEU A 270 -2.64 -1.41 -7.89
CA LEU A 270 -2.90 -1.04 -6.50
C LEU A 270 -3.68 -2.16 -5.79
N PRO A 271 -3.38 -2.45 -4.51
CA PRO A 271 -4.08 -3.49 -3.78
C PRO A 271 -5.55 -3.12 -3.56
N VAL A 272 -6.45 -4.02 -3.94
CA VAL A 272 -7.87 -3.97 -3.57
C VAL A 272 -8.23 -5.18 -2.70
N TYR A 273 -9.32 -5.08 -1.92
CA TYR A 273 -9.80 -6.21 -1.14
C TYR A 273 -10.27 -7.36 -2.05
N ALA A 274 -9.97 -8.61 -1.70
CA ALA A 274 -10.48 -9.78 -2.43
C ALA A 274 -12.01 -9.95 -2.26
N ARG A 275 -12.52 -9.66 -1.08
CA ARG A 275 -13.95 -9.51 -0.80
C ARG A 275 -14.14 -8.56 0.38
N PRO A 276 -15.00 -7.52 0.27
CA PRO A 276 -15.35 -6.68 1.41
C PRO A 276 -15.83 -7.53 2.59
N SER A 277 -15.22 -7.34 3.75
CA SER A 277 -15.46 -8.16 4.95
C SER A 277 -15.50 -7.30 6.21
N VAL A 278 -16.48 -7.59 7.06
CA VAL A 278 -16.57 -7.10 8.44
C VAL A 278 -16.69 -8.32 9.35
N VAL A 279 -15.82 -8.39 10.34
CA VAL A 279 -15.76 -9.47 11.33
C VAL A 279 -15.91 -8.84 12.70
N CYS A 280 -17.11 -8.93 13.28
CA CYS A 280 -17.33 -8.57 14.66
C CYS A 280 -17.10 -9.78 15.56
N PHE A 281 -16.33 -9.61 16.64
CA PHE A 281 -16.16 -10.66 17.62
C PHE A 281 -16.10 -10.12 19.05
N TYR A 282 -16.64 -10.91 19.96
CA TYR A 282 -16.79 -10.58 21.38
C TYR A 282 -17.09 -11.85 22.18
N ARG A 283 -17.27 -11.69 23.50
CA ARG A 283 -17.63 -12.78 24.40
C ARG A 283 -19.12 -13.08 24.39
N GLU A 284 -19.47 -14.35 24.18
CA GLU A 284 -20.86 -14.79 24.14
C GLU A 284 -21.63 -14.44 25.42
N ASP A 285 -21.01 -14.65 26.58
CA ASP A 285 -21.60 -14.36 27.90
C ASP A 285 -21.80 -12.85 28.17
N GLN A 286 -21.23 -11.99 27.33
CA GLN A 286 -21.34 -10.53 27.43
C GLN A 286 -22.25 -9.92 26.37
N ARG A 287 -22.79 -10.73 25.44
CA ARG A 287 -23.59 -10.29 24.28
C ARG A 287 -24.64 -9.25 24.64
N ASP A 288 -25.45 -9.52 25.67
CA ASP A 288 -26.55 -8.63 26.05
C ASP A 288 -26.04 -7.34 26.70
N ALA A 289 -24.95 -7.42 27.49
CA ALA A 289 -24.36 -6.28 28.19
C ALA A 289 -23.67 -5.28 27.25
N ILE A 290 -23.22 -5.73 26.07
CA ILE A 290 -22.57 -4.89 25.06
C ILE A 290 -23.36 -4.82 23.74
N ARG A 291 -24.65 -5.19 23.74
CA ARG A 291 -25.47 -5.25 22.53
C ARG A 291 -25.47 -3.96 21.73
N HIS A 292 -25.39 -2.82 22.40
CA HIS A 292 -25.31 -1.48 21.80
C HIS A 292 -23.96 -1.15 21.16
N LEU A 293 -22.92 -1.95 21.42
CA LEU A 293 -21.59 -1.85 20.80
C LEU A 293 -21.38 -2.90 19.70
N ILE A 294 -22.28 -3.86 19.51
CA ILE A 294 -22.17 -4.86 18.44
C ILE A 294 -22.83 -4.24 17.19
N PRO A 295 -22.06 -3.90 16.14
CA PRO A 295 -22.62 -3.29 14.95
C PRO A 295 -23.53 -4.27 14.20
N ALA A 296 -24.50 -3.73 13.46
CA ALA A 296 -25.37 -4.48 12.57
C ALA A 296 -25.05 -4.13 11.10
N LYS A 297 -25.29 -5.10 10.21
CA LYS A 297 -25.17 -4.90 8.77
C LYS A 297 -26.23 -3.90 8.28
N GLY A 298 -25.85 -2.98 7.40
CA GLY A 298 -26.77 -2.02 6.77
C GLY A 298 -26.72 -0.60 7.33
N GLY A 299 -25.56 -0.20 7.86
CA GLY A 299 -25.30 1.14 8.38
C GLY A 299 -25.17 1.14 9.89
N SER A 300 -23.98 1.48 10.38
CA SER A 300 -23.74 1.75 11.79
C SER A 300 -23.43 3.24 11.95
N ASP A 301 -24.24 3.95 12.74
CA ASP A 301 -23.93 5.34 13.13
C ASP A 301 -22.83 5.30 14.20
N LEU A 302 -21.59 5.20 13.73
CA LEU A 302 -20.41 5.12 14.58
C LEU A 302 -19.87 6.52 14.85
N ALA A 303 -19.91 6.92 16.12
CA ALA A 303 -19.25 8.10 16.63
C ALA A 303 -18.05 7.66 17.47
N PHE A 304 -16.83 7.98 17.03
CA PHE A 304 -15.58 7.56 17.67
C PHE A 304 -15.06 8.59 18.66
N ASP A 305 -14.77 8.16 19.89
CA ASP A 305 -14.13 8.99 20.92
C ASP A 305 -12.64 9.19 20.65
N TYR A 306 -12.02 8.20 20.00
CA TYR A 306 -10.62 8.26 19.61
C TYR A 306 -10.35 7.54 18.30
N ALA A 307 -9.61 8.18 17.40
CA ALA A 307 -9.13 7.59 16.16
C ALA A 307 -7.61 7.67 16.08
N PHE A 308 -6.96 6.53 15.78
CA PHE A 308 -5.53 6.47 15.51
C PHE A 308 -5.28 6.09 14.05
N LEU A 309 -4.66 7.01 13.30
CA LEU A 309 -4.33 6.85 11.89
C LEU A 309 -2.82 6.84 11.69
N ASN A 310 -2.22 5.66 11.53
CA ASN A 310 -0.83 5.47 11.13
C ASN A 310 -0.76 4.97 9.68
N HIS A 311 -1.43 5.70 8.78
CA HIS A 311 -1.54 5.28 7.38
C HIS A 311 -0.17 5.40 6.67
N PRO A 312 0.33 4.34 6.02
CA PRO A 312 1.56 4.40 5.25
C PRO A 312 1.29 5.14 3.93
N TYR A 313 1.40 6.46 3.95
CA TYR A 313 1.22 7.27 2.75
C TYR A 313 2.36 7.00 1.78
N LEU A 314 2.03 6.47 0.59
CA LEU A 314 2.99 6.39 -0.49
C LEU A 314 3.40 7.81 -0.92
N HIS A 315 4.65 7.97 -1.36
CA HIS A 315 5.13 9.24 -1.91
C HIS A 315 4.30 9.69 -3.13
N SER A 316 3.73 8.74 -3.87
CA SER A 316 2.82 8.99 -4.99
C SER A 316 1.42 9.46 -4.58
N HIS A 317 1.02 9.34 -3.31
CA HIS A 317 -0.30 9.77 -2.86
C HIS A 317 -0.37 11.31 -2.77
N THR A 318 -1.28 11.89 -3.55
CA THR A 318 -1.58 13.32 -3.56
C THR A 318 -2.19 13.79 -2.24
N MET A 319 -2.09 15.08 -1.92
CA MET A 319 -2.75 15.64 -0.75
C MET A 319 -4.26 15.40 -0.78
N THR A 320 -4.89 15.54 -1.95
CA THR A 320 -6.33 15.26 -2.14
C THR A 320 -6.69 13.84 -1.74
N PHE A 321 -5.87 12.84 -2.11
CA PHE A 321 -6.10 11.47 -1.66
C PHE A 321 -6.06 11.38 -0.12
N ARG A 322 -5.02 11.94 0.50
CA ARG A 322 -4.86 11.90 1.97
C ARG A 322 -6.03 12.56 2.68
N THR A 323 -6.44 13.75 2.23
CA THR A 323 -7.51 14.51 2.87
C THR A 323 -8.87 13.88 2.64
N GLU A 324 -9.27 13.64 1.39
CA GLU A 324 -10.65 13.26 1.05
C GLU A 324 -10.94 11.78 1.32
N TYR A 325 -9.95 10.88 1.25
CA TYR A 325 -10.17 9.43 1.34
C TYR A 325 -9.70 8.82 2.67
N VAL A 326 -8.86 9.51 3.44
CA VAL A 326 -8.30 9.01 4.70
C VAL A 326 -8.70 9.89 5.88
N LEU A 327 -8.35 11.18 5.86
CA LEU A 327 -8.51 12.05 7.03
C LEU A 327 -9.96 12.52 7.23
N LYS A 328 -10.56 13.14 6.21
CA LYS A 328 -11.90 13.74 6.28
C LYS A 328 -13.00 12.74 6.64
N PRO A 329 -13.03 11.50 6.10
CA PRO A 329 -14.03 10.51 6.50
C PRO A 329 -13.97 10.17 7.99
N VAL A 330 -12.76 10.06 8.54
CA VAL A 330 -12.55 9.74 9.96
C VAL A 330 -12.91 10.92 10.85
N ILE A 331 -12.49 12.14 10.48
CA ILE A 331 -12.88 13.38 11.18
C ILE A 331 -14.40 13.52 11.25
N GLY A 332 -15.09 13.23 10.14
CA GLY A 332 -16.55 13.31 10.06
C GLY A 332 -17.30 12.32 10.95
N CYS A 333 -16.62 11.28 11.46
CA CYS A 333 -17.19 10.26 12.33
C CYS A 333 -16.69 10.36 13.79
N LEU A 334 -16.00 11.44 14.16
CA LEU A 334 -15.64 11.66 15.57
C LEU A 334 -16.86 12.07 16.38
N ALA A 335 -16.98 11.54 17.59
CA ALA A 335 -17.95 12.00 18.57
C ALA A 335 -17.65 13.46 18.99
N PRO A 336 -18.61 14.19 19.57
CA PRO A 336 -18.33 15.50 20.17
C PRO A 336 -17.20 15.39 21.20
N GLY A 337 -16.12 16.16 21.00
CA GLY A 337 -14.91 16.08 21.83
C GLY A 337 -13.97 14.92 21.50
N GLY A 338 -14.34 14.06 20.55
CA GLY A 338 -13.51 12.97 20.06
C GLY A 338 -12.21 13.47 19.42
N GLN A 339 -11.16 12.67 19.56
CA GLN A 339 -9.82 13.05 19.12
C GLN A 339 -9.30 12.13 18.02
N MET A 340 -8.49 12.68 17.12
CA MET A 340 -7.78 11.90 16.12
C MET A 340 -6.28 12.16 16.21
N LYS A 341 -5.48 11.10 16.35
CA LYS A 341 -4.03 11.14 16.19
C LYS A 341 -3.66 10.62 14.81
N VAL A 342 -2.82 11.39 14.11
CA VAL A 342 -2.30 11.02 12.79
C VAL A 342 -0.79 10.87 12.89
N VAL A 343 -0.28 9.74 12.44
CA VAL A 343 1.15 9.52 12.17
C VAL A 343 1.35 9.65 10.67
N GLN A 344 2.28 10.52 10.29
CA GLN A 344 2.68 10.73 8.91
C GLN A 344 4.16 11.09 8.87
N SER A 345 4.83 10.77 7.76
CA SER A 345 6.19 11.22 7.50
C SER A 345 6.26 12.75 7.53
N LEU A 346 7.31 13.27 8.16
CA LEU A 346 7.53 14.70 8.29
C LEU A 346 7.99 15.34 6.97
N GLY A 347 8.66 14.56 6.12
CA GLY A 347 9.49 15.10 5.05
C GLY A 347 10.89 15.42 5.59
N ASP A 348 11.91 15.33 4.73
CA ASP A 348 13.33 15.38 5.14
C ASP A 348 13.72 14.36 6.23
N ASP A 349 13.03 13.22 6.26
CA ASP A 349 13.29 12.15 7.22
C ASP A 349 14.74 11.64 7.11
N PRO A 350 15.36 11.16 8.20
CA PRO A 350 16.71 10.58 8.17
C PRO A 350 16.87 9.45 7.13
N ALA A 351 15.78 8.77 6.77
CA ALA A 351 15.79 7.82 5.67
C ALA A 351 16.18 8.46 4.33
N HIS A 352 15.75 9.70 4.04
CA HIS A 352 16.20 10.45 2.87
C HIS A 352 17.67 10.86 2.98
N GLU A 353 18.18 11.14 4.18
CA GLU A 353 19.62 11.38 4.39
C GLU A 353 20.42 10.11 4.08
N ILE A 354 19.98 8.96 4.58
CA ILE A 354 20.61 7.66 4.30
C ILE A 354 20.55 7.34 2.80
N VAL A 355 19.39 7.51 2.17
CA VAL A 355 19.25 7.28 0.72
C VAL A 355 20.16 8.21 -0.06
N ARG A 356 20.18 9.52 0.25
CA ARG A 356 21.06 10.51 -0.39
C ARG A 356 22.55 10.23 -0.12
N THR A 357 22.88 9.63 1.02
CA THR A 357 24.28 9.30 1.39
C THR A 357 24.76 8.03 0.69
N VAL A 358 23.93 7.00 0.65
CA VAL A 358 24.28 5.68 0.09
C VAL A 358 24.13 5.67 -1.43
N TRP A 359 23.13 6.38 -1.96
CA TRP A 359 22.82 6.50 -3.39
C TRP A 359 22.67 7.96 -3.81
N PRO A 360 23.77 8.74 -3.83
CA PRO A 360 23.74 10.18 -4.08
C PRO A 360 23.27 10.59 -5.48
N ASP A 361 23.30 9.67 -6.44
CA ASP A 361 22.92 9.92 -7.83
C ASP A 361 21.43 9.60 -8.11
N ARG A 362 20.62 9.35 -7.08
CA ARG A 362 19.20 8.99 -7.19
C ARG A 362 18.25 10.05 -6.65
#